data_AF-E0WCV1-F1
#
_entry.id   AF-E0WCV1-F1
#
_cell.length_a   1.000
_cell.length_b   1.000
_cell.length_c   1.000
_cell.angle_alpha   90.00
_cell.angle_beta   90.00
_cell.angle_gamma   90.00
#
_symmetry.space_group_name_H-M   'P 1'
#
loop_
_entity.id
_entity.type
_entity.pdbx_description
1 polymer ?
#
loop_
_entity_poly.entity_id
_entity_poly.type
_entity_poly.pdbx_seq_one_letter_code
_entity_poly.pdbx_strand_id
1 'polypeptide(L)'
;EEKRQEWLLSELRGKRPLFGPDLPQTEEIAEVLGTFEVIAELPSDSFAAYIISMATVPSDVLAVELLQRECRVKKPLRVVPLFERLADLEVAPATMSRLFSIEWYLDHINRKQEVMIGYSDSGKDAGLLSAAWALYNAQEELVKVAKEYGVKLTMFHGRGGTVGRGGGPTHLALLSQPPETINGSLRVTIQGEVIEQSFGEQRLCFKTLQRFTAATLEHGMNPPISPKPEWRELMDEMAVVATEEYRSIVFKDQ
;
A
#
# COMPACT_ATOMS: atom_id res chain seq x y z
N GLU A 1 -20.82 0.88 -5.22
CA GLU A 1 -19.95 0.34 -4.17
C GLU A 1 -20.71 -0.49 -3.14
N GLU A 2 -21.70 0.08 -2.43
CA GLU A 2 -22.46 -0.63 -1.38
C GLU A 2 -23.02 -1.99 -1.82
N LYS A 3 -23.69 -2.06 -2.97
CA LYS A 3 -24.19 -3.33 -3.55
C LYS A 3 -23.10 -4.39 -3.74
N ARG A 4 -21.88 -3.97 -4.10
CA ARG A 4 -20.73 -4.90 -4.25
C ARG A 4 -20.30 -5.41 -2.89
N GLN A 5 -20.13 -4.53 -1.91
CA GLN A 5 -19.78 -4.92 -0.54
C GLN A 5 -20.83 -5.87 0.07
N GLU A 6 -22.11 -5.54 -0.05
CA GLU A 6 -23.20 -6.39 0.46
C GLU A 6 -23.15 -7.80 -0.14
N TRP A 7 -22.99 -7.88 -1.47
CA TRP A 7 -22.89 -9.17 -2.16
C TRP A 7 -21.62 -9.93 -1.78
N LEU A 8 -20.45 -9.29 -1.80
CA LEU A 8 -19.18 -9.91 -1.43
C LEU A 8 -19.20 -10.42 0.02
N LEU A 9 -19.75 -9.65 0.96
CA LEU A 9 -19.87 -10.06 2.36
C LEU A 9 -20.88 -11.20 2.54
N SER A 10 -21.96 -11.23 1.76
CA SER A 10 -22.89 -12.36 1.74
C SER A 10 -22.17 -13.64 1.31
N GLU A 11 -21.41 -13.59 0.21
CA GLU A 11 -20.65 -14.75 -0.28
C GLU A 11 -19.52 -15.15 0.67
N LEU A 12 -18.76 -14.20 1.21
CA LEU A 12 -17.66 -14.42 2.17
C LEU A 12 -18.12 -15.08 3.48
N ARG A 13 -19.35 -14.80 3.92
CA ARG A 13 -19.99 -15.46 5.08
C ARG A 13 -20.65 -16.79 4.72
N GLY A 14 -21.07 -16.94 3.47
CA GLY A 14 -21.63 -18.18 2.93
C GLY A 14 -20.59 -19.30 2.84
N LYS A 15 -21.07 -20.53 2.75
CA LYS A 15 -20.26 -21.75 2.52
C LYS A 15 -20.51 -22.39 1.16
N ARG A 16 -21.42 -21.80 0.37
CA ARG A 16 -21.76 -22.29 -0.97
C ARG A 16 -20.60 -21.93 -1.90
N PRO A 17 -20.06 -22.88 -2.69
CA PRO A 17 -19.10 -22.55 -3.74
C PRO A 17 -19.71 -21.58 -4.76
N LEU A 18 -18.93 -20.58 -5.17
CA LEU A 18 -19.39 -19.48 -6.02
C LEU A 18 -19.54 -19.92 -7.49
N PHE A 19 -18.52 -20.60 -8.03
CA PHE A 19 -18.50 -21.06 -9.41
C PHE A 19 -18.12 -22.54 -9.54
N GLY A 20 -18.66 -23.19 -10.57
CA GLY A 20 -18.34 -24.56 -10.95
C GLY A 20 -17.28 -24.62 -12.06
N PRO A 21 -16.87 -25.83 -12.47
CA PRO A 21 -15.84 -26.01 -13.50
C PRO A 21 -16.24 -25.47 -14.88
N ASP A 22 -17.54 -25.32 -15.14
CA ASP A 22 -18.09 -24.92 -16.45
C ASP A 22 -18.25 -23.40 -16.60
N LEU A 23 -17.64 -22.59 -15.71
CA LEU A 23 -17.64 -21.13 -15.84
C LEU A 23 -16.99 -20.74 -17.18
N PRO A 24 -17.67 -19.99 -18.08
CA PRO A 24 -17.02 -19.49 -19.28
C PRO A 24 -15.92 -18.49 -18.93
N GLN A 25 -14.71 -18.70 -19.45
CA GLN A 25 -13.53 -17.87 -19.16
C GLN A 25 -13.00 -17.26 -20.45
N THR A 26 -12.74 -15.95 -20.42
CA THR A 26 -11.82 -15.31 -21.37
C THR A 26 -10.38 -15.62 -20.98
N GLU A 27 -9.42 -15.29 -21.83
CA GLU A 27 -7.99 -15.44 -21.53
C GLU A 27 -7.60 -14.71 -20.24
N GLU A 28 -8.05 -13.46 -20.08
CA GLU A 28 -7.79 -12.65 -18.88
C GLU A 28 -8.40 -13.26 -17.60
N ILE A 29 -9.62 -13.83 -17.69
CA ILE A 29 -10.24 -14.50 -16.54
C ILE A 29 -9.47 -15.77 -16.17
N ALA A 30 -9.08 -16.55 -17.17
CA ALA A 30 -8.31 -17.77 -16.97
C ALA A 30 -6.94 -17.49 -16.35
N GLU A 31 -6.28 -16.38 -16.73
CA GLU A 31 -5.01 -15.96 -16.14
C GLU A 31 -5.15 -15.64 -14.64
N VAL A 32 -6.20 -14.88 -14.26
CA VAL A 32 -6.46 -14.54 -12.85
C VAL A 32 -6.75 -15.79 -12.03
N LEU A 33 -7.65 -16.66 -12.51
CA LEU A 33 -8.00 -17.90 -11.80
C LEU A 33 -6.81 -18.86 -11.72
N GLY A 34 -6.07 -19.04 -12.82
CA GLY A 34 -4.86 -19.86 -12.88
C GLY A 34 -3.76 -19.35 -11.94
N THR A 35 -3.65 -18.04 -11.73
CA THR A 35 -2.74 -17.47 -10.72
C THR A 35 -3.10 -17.93 -9.31
N PHE A 36 -4.39 -17.92 -8.94
CA PHE A 36 -4.81 -18.42 -7.63
C PHE A 36 -4.68 -19.94 -7.50
N GLU A 37 -4.85 -20.70 -8.59
CA GLU A 37 -4.58 -22.14 -8.60
C GLU A 37 -3.11 -22.42 -8.26
N VAL A 38 -2.16 -21.71 -8.87
CA VAL A 38 -0.73 -21.82 -8.52
C VAL A 38 -0.47 -21.46 -7.06
N ILE A 39 -1.12 -20.41 -6.54
CA ILE A 39 -1.02 -20.02 -5.13
C ILE A 39 -1.56 -21.13 -4.21
N ALA A 40 -2.64 -21.80 -4.60
CA ALA A 40 -3.26 -22.87 -3.81
C ALA A 40 -2.44 -24.17 -3.79
N GLU A 41 -1.67 -24.44 -4.85
CA GLU A 41 -0.86 -25.66 -5.01
C GLU A 41 0.51 -25.58 -4.34
N LEU A 42 1.13 -24.39 -4.31
CA LEU A 42 2.47 -24.21 -3.79
C LEU A 42 2.52 -24.03 -2.26
N PRO A 43 3.67 -24.34 -1.62
CA PRO A 43 3.86 -24.10 -0.19
C PRO A 43 3.65 -22.62 0.19
N SER A 44 2.89 -22.37 1.26
CA SER A 44 2.48 -21.01 1.66
C SER A 44 3.65 -20.07 1.99
N ASP A 45 4.81 -20.61 2.36
CA ASP A 45 6.04 -19.87 2.63
C ASP A 45 6.78 -19.42 1.36
N SER A 46 6.33 -19.85 0.18
CA SER A 46 6.80 -19.35 -1.12
C SER A 46 6.28 -17.95 -1.44
N PHE A 47 5.26 -17.50 -0.73
CA PHE A 47 4.56 -16.24 -1.02
C PHE A 47 4.54 -15.30 0.19
N ALA A 48 4.40 -14.01 -0.10
CA ALA A 48 4.28 -12.98 0.92
C ALA A 48 2.87 -12.36 0.93
N ALA A 49 2.56 -11.56 -0.09
CA ALA A 49 1.36 -10.73 -0.17
C ALA A 49 0.75 -10.77 -1.57
N TYR A 50 -0.56 -10.58 -1.66
CA TYR A 50 -1.26 -10.29 -2.90
C TYR A 50 -1.48 -8.77 -2.98
N ILE A 51 -0.86 -8.10 -3.94
CA ILE A 51 -0.95 -6.64 -4.09
C ILE A 51 -1.99 -6.31 -5.15
N ILE A 52 -2.90 -5.39 -4.83
CA ILE A 52 -3.91 -4.89 -5.75
C ILE A 52 -3.47 -3.51 -6.24
N SER A 53 -2.91 -3.45 -7.44
CA SER A 53 -2.68 -2.18 -8.14
C SER A 53 -4.01 -1.48 -8.43
N MET A 54 -3.98 -0.15 -8.51
CA MET A 54 -5.16 0.68 -8.75
C MET A 54 -6.31 0.43 -7.77
N ALA A 55 -5.99 0.15 -6.50
CA ALA A 55 -7.01 -0.03 -5.47
C ALA A 55 -7.67 1.33 -5.15
N THR A 56 -9.01 1.33 -5.10
CA THR A 56 -9.79 2.57 -4.89
C THR A 56 -10.85 2.43 -3.80
N VAL A 57 -11.44 1.24 -3.67
CA VAL A 57 -12.62 1.02 -2.82
C VAL A 57 -12.51 -0.28 -2.03
N PRO A 58 -13.25 -0.44 -0.91
CA PRO A 58 -13.24 -1.66 -0.11
C PRO A 58 -13.57 -2.93 -0.91
N SER A 59 -14.44 -2.84 -1.91
CA SER A 59 -14.80 -4.00 -2.73
C SER A 59 -13.61 -4.60 -3.49
N ASP A 60 -12.57 -3.82 -3.79
CA ASP A 60 -11.37 -4.31 -4.50
C ASP A 60 -10.63 -5.34 -3.64
N VAL A 61 -10.46 -5.03 -2.35
CA VAL A 61 -9.85 -5.94 -1.36
C VAL A 61 -10.73 -7.17 -1.12
N LEU A 62 -12.02 -6.96 -0.86
CA LEU A 62 -12.96 -8.05 -0.58
C LEU A 62 -13.13 -9.02 -1.75
N ALA A 63 -13.03 -8.54 -2.99
CA ALA A 63 -13.09 -9.38 -4.18
C ALA A 63 -11.90 -10.34 -4.25
N VAL A 64 -10.68 -9.89 -3.95
CA VAL A 64 -9.50 -10.78 -3.89
C VAL A 64 -9.63 -11.78 -2.74
N GLU A 65 -10.10 -11.36 -1.56
CA GLU A 65 -10.33 -12.31 -0.46
C GLU A 65 -11.32 -13.41 -0.84
N LEU A 66 -12.38 -13.06 -1.57
CA LEU A 66 -13.33 -14.04 -2.08
C LEU A 66 -12.68 -14.98 -3.11
N LEU A 67 -11.93 -14.44 -4.07
CA LEU A 67 -11.26 -15.26 -5.09
C LEU A 67 -10.22 -16.21 -4.48
N GLN A 68 -9.41 -15.78 -3.52
CA GLN A 68 -8.50 -16.66 -2.79
C GLN A 68 -9.24 -17.85 -2.17
N ARG A 69 -10.39 -17.60 -1.54
CA ARG A 69 -11.21 -18.64 -0.94
C ARG A 69 -11.80 -19.59 -1.98
N GLU A 70 -12.39 -19.07 -3.05
CA GLU A 70 -13.06 -19.86 -4.08
C GLU A 70 -12.07 -20.71 -4.91
N CYS A 71 -10.87 -20.19 -5.14
CA CYS A 71 -9.75 -20.93 -5.73
C CYS A 71 -9.03 -21.85 -4.71
N ARG A 72 -9.62 -22.06 -3.53
CA ARG A 72 -9.18 -23.05 -2.52
C ARG A 72 -7.79 -22.78 -1.95
N VAL A 73 -7.35 -21.52 -1.91
CA VAL A 73 -6.12 -21.13 -1.22
C VAL A 73 -6.30 -21.37 0.29
N LYS A 74 -5.72 -22.48 0.79
CA LYS A 74 -5.91 -22.93 2.18
C LYS A 74 -5.39 -21.94 3.23
N LYS A 75 -4.33 -21.21 2.87
CA LYS A 75 -3.73 -20.14 3.66
C LYS A 75 -3.69 -18.89 2.80
N PRO A 76 -4.76 -18.07 2.81
CA PRO A 76 -4.85 -16.87 2.00
C PRO A 76 -3.64 -15.95 2.23
N LEU A 77 -3.13 -15.37 1.16
CA LEU A 77 -2.11 -14.33 1.22
C LEU A 77 -2.75 -13.08 1.80
N ARG A 78 -1.97 -12.31 2.57
CA ARG A 78 -2.44 -10.98 3.00
C ARG A 78 -2.68 -10.10 1.77
N VAL A 79 -3.86 -9.50 1.68
CA VAL A 79 -4.23 -8.60 0.59
C VAL A 79 -3.76 -7.18 0.92
N VAL A 80 -3.06 -6.56 -0.01
CA VAL A 80 -2.40 -5.25 0.15
C VAL A 80 -2.91 -4.30 -0.92
N PRO A 81 -3.81 -3.35 -0.59
CA PRO A 81 -4.21 -2.33 -1.54
C PRO A 81 -3.03 -1.39 -1.83
N LEU A 82 -2.81 -1.09 -3.10
CA LEU A 82 -1.85 -0.09 -3.57
C LEU A 82 -2.63 1.14 -4.06
N PHE A 83 -2.50 2.24 -3.31
CA PHE A 83 -3.09 3.53 -3.66
C PHE A 83 -2.08 4.36 -4.47
N GLU A 84 -2.45 4.70 -5.71
CA GLU A 84 -1.51 5.21 -6.72
C GLU A 84 -1.83 6.62 -7.20
N ARG A 85 -3.09 7.03 -7.30
CA ARG A 85 -3.44 8.39 -7.74
C ARG A 85 -3.71 9.31 -6.56
N LEU A 86 -3.68 10.62 -6.79
CA LEU A 86 -3.93 11.61 -5.75
C LEU A 86 -5.29 11.38 -5.07
N ALA A 87 -6.34 11.19 -5.87
CA ALA A 87 -7.69 10.91 -5.38
C ALA A 87 -7.76 9.58 -4.60
N ASP A 88 -6.97 8.58 -4.97
CA ASP A 88 -6.96 7.27 -4.30
C ASP A 88 -6.29 7.39 -2.91
N LEU A 89 -5.23 8.20 -2.80
CA LEU A 89 -4.57 8.51 -1.53
C LEU A 89 -5.48 9.29 -0.57
N GLU A 90 -6.27 10.24 -1.10
CA GLU A 90 -7.23 11.02 -0.30
C GLU A 90 -8.34 10.13 0.30
N VAL A 91 -8.83 9.14 -0.44
CA VAL A 91 -9.88 8.23 0.04
C VAL A 91 -9.35 7.01 0.80
N ALA A 92 -8.03 6.76 0.77
CA ALA A 92 -7.43 5.58 1.41
C ALA A 92 -7.80 5.41 2.89
N PRO A 93 -7.78 6.46 3.75
CA PRO A 93 -8.18 6.33 5.15
C PRO A 93 -9.64 5.91 5.31
N ALA A 94 -10.55 6.47 4.51
CA ALA A 94 -11.97 6.13 4.53
C ALA A 94 -12.22 4.71 4.04
N THR A 95 -11.53 4.29 2.97
CA THR A 95 -11.57 2.92 2.44
C THR A 95 -11.10 1.91 3.49
N MET A 96 -9.98 2.19 4.18
CA MET A 96 -9.47 1.31 5.22
C MET A 96 -10.33 1.31 6.48
N SER A 97 -10.86 2.46 6.89
CA SER A 97 -11.83 2.54 8.02
C SER A 97 -13.07 1.72 7.73
N ARG A 98 -13.59 1.77 6.49
CA ARG A 98 -14.71 0.93 6.07
C ARG A 98 -14.38 -0.56 6.14
N LEU A 99 -13.22 -0.98 5.64
CA LEU A 99 -12.76 -2.37 5.76
C LEU A 99 -12.64 -2.80 7.22
N PHE A 100 -12.05 -1.97 8.08
CA PHE A 100 -11.90 -2.28 9.51
C PHE A 100 -13.22 -2.25 10.28
N SER A 101 -14.25 -1.54 9.82
CA SER A 101 -15.59 -1.64 10.41
C SER A 101 -16.31 -2.97 10.15
N ILE A 102 -15.77 -3.82 9.26
CA ILE A 102 -16.34 -5.13 8.95
C ILE A 102 -15.69 -6.17 9.87
N GLU A 103 -16.45 -6.66 10.85
CA GLU A 103 -15.96 -7.64 11.84
C GLU A 103 -15.30 -8.87 11.20
N TRP A 104 -15.93 -9.43 10.15
CA TRP A 104 -15.37 -10.56 9.40
C TRP A 104 -13.96 -10.27 8.87
N TYR A 105 -13.73 -9.04 8.38
CA TYR A 105 -12.44 -8.66 7.80
C TYR A 105 -11.40 -8.44 8.89
N LEU A 106 -11.75 -7.80 10.01
CA LEU A 106 -10.83 -7.62 11.15
C LEU A 106 -10.33 -8.96 11.71
N ASP A 107 -11.26 -9.90 11.88
CA ASP A 107 -10.93 -11.26 12.32
C ASP A 107 -10.06 -11.97 11.29
N HIS A 108 -10.41 -11.84 10.00
CA HIS A 108 -9.68 -12.46 8.90
C HIS A 108 -8.22 -12.01 8.84
N ILE A 109 -7.96 -10.71 8.96
CA ILE A 109 -6.59 -10.16 8.91
C ILE A 109 -5.84 -10.30 10.24
N ASN A 110 -6.47 -10.86 11.28
CA ASN A 110 -5.92 -10.95 12.64
C ASN A 110 -5.31 -9.62 13.11
N ARG A 111 -6.04 -8.52 12.85
CA ARG A 111 -5.66 -7.14 13.17
C ARG A 111 -4.26 -6.74 12.66
N LYS A 112 -3.82 -7.27 11.52
CA LYS A 112 -2.59 -6.85 10.83
C LYS A 112 -2.93 -6.46 9.40
N GLN A 113 -2.71 -5.20 9.04
CA GLN A 113 -2.90 -4.72 7.69
C GLN A 113 -1.58 -4.22 7.12
N GLU A 114 -1.34 -4.50 5.86
CA GLU A 114 -0.31 -3.82 5.09
C GLU A 114 -0.97 -2.99 3.98
N VAL A 115 -0.52 -1.76 3.79
CA VAL A 115 -0.99 -0.85 2.72
C VAL A 115 0.22 -0.42 1.92
N MET A 116 0.13 -0.50 0.59
CA MET A 116 1.20 -0.06 -0.30
C MET A 116 0.92 1.35 -0.82
N ILE A 117 1.98 2.16 -0.89
CA ILE A 117 1.91 3.53 -1.39
C ILE A 117 2.85 3.72 -2.59
N GLY A 118 2.32 4.26 -3.69
CA GLY A 118 3.00 4.38 -4.97
C GLY A 118 3.53 5.79 -5.25
N TYR A 119 4.81 6.07 -4.95
CA TYR A 119 5.38 7.40 -5.16
C TYR A 119 5.46 7.82 -6.63
N SER A 120 5.99 6.95 -7.49
CA SER A 120 6.12 7.26 -8.93
C SER A 120 4.79 7.48 -9.61
N ASP A 121 3.80 6.65 -9.31
CA ASP A 121 2.48 6.70 -9.94
C ASP A 121 1.69 7.93 -9.47
N SER A 122 1.77 8.27 -8.18
CA SER A 122 1.16 9.52 -7.68
C SER A 122 1.84 10.75 -8.25
N GLY A 123 3.17 10.72 -8.38
CA GLY A 123 3.92 11.80 -9.04
C GLY A 123 3.56 11.96 -10.52
N LYS A 124 3.26 10.86 -11.22
CA LYS A 124 2.81 10.88 -12.61
C LYS A 124 1.41 11.51 -12.75
N ASP A 125 0.54 11.32 -11.77
CA ASP A 125 -0.83 11.86 -11.78
C ASP A 125 -0.89 13.37 -11.44
N ALA A 126 -0.15 13.79 -10.41
CA ALA A 126 -0.33 15.12 -9.80
C ALA A 126 0.96 15.95 -9.65
N GLY A 127 2.11 15.46 -10.11
CA GLY A 127 3.40 16.09 -9.87
C GLY A 127 4.00 15.71 -8.52
N LEU A 128 5.33 15.82 -8.41
CA LEU A 128 6.09 15.25 -7.28
C LEU A 128 5.77 15.91 -5.93
N LEU A 129 5.60 17.24 -5.89
CA LEU A 129 5.34 17.99 -4.65
C LEU A 129 4.00 17.57 -4.04
N SER A 130 2.94 17.63 -4.85
CA SER A 130 1.57 17.29 -4.46
C SER A 130 1.46 15.83 -4.04
N ALA A 131 2.08 14.92 -4.81
CA ALA A 131 2.14 13.51 -4.47
C ALA A 131 2.85 13.27 -3.14
N ALA A 132 4.00 13.89 -2.89
CA ALA A 132 4.74 13.74 -1.64
C ALA A 132 3.93 14.24 -0.43
N TRP A 133 3.22 15.37 -0.58
CA TRP A 133 2.37 15.91 0.48
C TRP A 133 1.14 15.03 0.75
N ALA A 134 0.46 14.57 -0.29
CA ALA A 134 -0.67 13.66 -0.17
C ALA A 134 -0.26 12.32 0.48
N LEU A 135 0.91 11.78 0.12
CA LEU A 135 1.46 10.58 0.74
C LEU A 135 1.78 10.78 2.23
N TYR A 136 2.24 11.96 2.63
CA TYR A 136 2.47 12.28 4.04
C TYR A 136 1.15 12.28 4.81
N ASN A 137 0.15 13.01 4.31
CA ASN A 137 -1.17 13.11 4.94
C ASN A 137 -1.90 11.77 4.99
N ALA A 138 -1.91 11.00 3.89
CA ALA A 138 -2.55 9.69 3.83
C ALA A 138 -1.96 8.73 4.86
N GLN A 139 -0.64 8.73 5.04
CA GLN A 139 0.02 7.90 6.05
C GLN A 139 -0.34 8.30 7.48
N GLU A 140 -0.42 9.60 7.79
CA GLU A 140 -0.88 10.08 9.11
C GLU A 140 -2.30 9.62 9.42
N GLU A 141 -3.22 9.78 8.47
CA GLU A 141 -4.63 9.41 8.65
C GLU A 141 -4.81 7.89 8.72
N LEU A 142 -4.09 7.11 7.90
CA LEU A 142 -4.10 5.65 7.97
C LEU A 142 -3.60 5.13 9.32
N VAL A 143 -2.58 5.76 9.92
CA VAL A 143 -2.13 5.43 11.28
C VAL A 143 -3.21 5.69 12.31
N LYS A 144 -3.91 6.84 12.22
CA LYS A 144 -5.04 7.17 13.13
C LYS A 144 -6.16 6.12 13.02
N VAL A 145 -6.57 5.79 11.80
CA VAL A 145 -7.58 4.76 11.53
C VAL A 145 -7.14 3.40 12.06
N ALA A 146 -5.91 2.97 11.78
CA ALA A 146 -5.41 1.69 12.27
C ALA A 146 -5.41 1.62 13.82
N LYS A 147 -5.04 2.72 14.49
CA LYS A 147 -5.10 2.80 15.97
C LYS A 147 -6.51 2.71 16.51
N GLU A 148 -7.46 3.41 15.91
CA GLU A 148 -8.88 3.38 16.32
C GLU A 148 -9.43 1.95 16.35
N TYR A 149 -9.08 1.15 15.34
CA TYR A 149 -9.51 -0.24 15.22
C TYR A 149 -8.54 -1.25 15.83
N GLY A 150 -7.47 -0.82 16.49
CA GLY A 150 -6.47 -1.71 17.10
C GLY A 150 -5.76 -2.63 16.09
N VAL A 151 -5.49 -2.13 14.88
CA VAL A 151 -4.81 -2.81 13.79
C VAL A 151 -3.33 -2.41 13.76
N LYS A 152 -2.44 -3.40 13.68
CA LYS A 152 -1.02 -3.16 13.39
C LYS A 152 -0.86 -2.91 11.89
N LEU A 153 -0.66 -1.65 11.52
CA LEU A 153 -0.41 -1.23 10.15
C LEU A 153 1.07 -1.37 9.78
N THR A 154 1.35 -1.85 8.57
CA THR A 154 2.67 -1.79 7.93
C THR A 154 2.55 -1.01 6.63
N MET A 155 3.36 0.02 6.45
CA MET A 155 3.46 0.72 5.17
C MET A 155 4.43 -0.03 4.26
N PHE A 156 3.98 -0.35 3.05
CA PHE A 156 4.84 -0.84 1.98
C PHE A 156 5.17 0.30 1.01
N HIS A 157 6.41 0.78 1.11
CA HIS A 157 6.91 1.85 0.26
C HIS A 157 7.26 1.33 -1.13
N GLY A 158 6.45 1.73 -2.13
CA GLY A 158 6.69 1.44 -3.53
C GLY A 158 7.90 2.17 -4.13
N ARG A 159 8.11 2.01 -5.43
CA ARG A 159 9.24 2.63 -6.13
C ARG A 159 9.08 4.14 -6.24
N GLY A 160 10.19 4.84 -6.40
CA GLY A 160 10.22 6.25 -6.79
C GLY A 160 10.29 7.22 -5.62
N GLY A 161 10.02 6.76 -4.41
CA GLY A 161 10.19 7.54 -3.20
C GLY A 161 11.66 7.74 -2.84
N THR A 162 11.93 8.76 -2.01
CA THR A 162 13.23 9.03 -1.41
C THR A 162 13.79 7.82 -0.64
N VAL A 163 12.90 6.95 -0.13
CA VAL A 163 13.24 5.73 0.60
C VAL A 163 13.88 4.66 -0.30
N GLY A 164 13.41 4.50 -1.55
CA GLY A 164 13.80 3.39 -2.44
C GLY A 164 14.86 3.73 -3.48
N ARG A 165 15.16 5.02 -3.70
CA ARG A 165 16.02 5.49 -4.81
C ARG A 165 17.47 5.78 -4.48
N GLY A 166 17.85 5.83 -3.21
CA GLY A 166 19.20 6.27 -2.82
C GLY A 166 19.57 7.69 -3.27
N GLY A 167 18.62 8.46 -3.84
CA GLY A 167 18.80 9.83 -4.34
C GLY A 167 19.01 10.88 -3.23
N GLY A 168 18.87 10.45 -1.98
CA GLY A 168 19.31 11.13 -0.76
C GLY A 168 19.64 10.07 0.29
N PRO A 169 20.08 10.46 1.50
CA PRO A 169 20.37 9.48 2.55
C PRO A 169 19.09 8.70 2.93
N THR A 170 18.91 7.46 2.46
CA THR A 170 17.76 6.58 2.81
C THR A 170 17.47 6.55 4.31
N HIS A 171 18.52 6.64 5.12
CA HIS A 171 18.41 6.75 6.57
C HIS A 171 17.55 7.96 7.00
N LEU A 172 17.84 9.16 6.48
CA LEU A 172 17.06 10.36 6.78
C LEU A 172 15.64 10.29 6.21
N ALA A 173 15.47 9.70 5.03
CA ALA A 173 14.14 9.53 4.41
C ALA A 173 13.20 8.65 5.25
N LEU A 174 13.75 7.68 5.98
CA LEU A 174 13.00 6.86 6.94
C LEU A 174 12.70 7.66 8.21
N LEU A 175 13.68 8.39 8.74
CA LEU A 175 13.48 9.24 9.92
C LEU A 175 12.47 10.38 9.68
N SER A 176 12.28 10.79 8.43
CA SER A 176 11.32 11.84 8.06
C SER A 176 9.90 11.32 7.78
N GLN A 177 9.65 10.01 7.85
CA GLN A 177 8.28 9.49 7.70
C GLN A 177 7.38 10.04 8.82
N PRO A 178 6.07 10.20 8.61
CA PRO A 178 5.19 10.67 9.67
C PRO A 178 5.32 9.81 10.94
N PRO A 179 5.13 10.39 12.14
CA PRO A 179 5.22 9.64 13.38
C PRO A 179 4.38 8.34 13.36
N GLU A 180 4.92 7.28 13.95
CA GLU A 180 4.22 6.00 14.17
C GLU A 180 3.84 5.20 12.90
N THR A 181 4.30 5.62 11.72
CA THR A 181 4.08 4.89 10.45
C THR A 181 4.96 3.66 10.27
N ILE A 182 6.12 3.60 10.93
CA ILE A 182 7.06 2.46 10.85
C ILE A 182 6.81 1.46 11.97
N ASN A 183 6.78 1.91 13.24
CA ASN A 183 6.47 1.09 14.43
C ASN A 183 7.09 -0.32 14.44
N GLY A 184 8.39 -0.39 14.13
CA GLY A 184 9.18 -1.64 14.09
C GLY A 184 8.91 -2.56 12.89
N SER A 185 8.17 -2.11 11.87
CA SER A 185 7.86 -2.87 10.65
C SER A 185 8.13 -2.01 9.41
N LEU A 186 9.18 -2.36 8.66
CA LEU A 186 9.53 -1.65 7.43
C LEU A 186 9.46 -2.60 6.22
N ARG A 187 8.71 -2.22 5.18
CA ARG A 187 8.72 -2.88 3.87
C ARG A 187 8.98 -1.84 2.79
N VAL A 188 10.03 -2.04 2.00
CA VAL A 188 10.48 -1.09 0.96
C VAL A 188 10.83 -1.85 -0.31
N THR A 189 10.44 -1.31 -1.46
CA THR A 189 10.91 -1.79 -2.75
C THR A 189 12.33 -1.29 -3.01
N ILE A 190 13.28 -2.22 -3.12
CA ILE A 190 14.60 -1.90 -3.69
C ILE A 190 14.49 -1.94 -5.21
N GLN A 191 14.76 -0.80 -5.85
CA GLN A 191 14.70 -0.69 -7.30
C GLN A 191 15.85 -1.45 -7.96
N GLY A 192 15.56 -2.05 -9.13
CA GLY A 192 16.55 -2.80 -9.90
C GLY A 192 17.77 -1.96 -10.27
N GLU A 193 17.57 -0.67 -10.59
CA GLU A 193 18.66 0.25 -10.89
C GLU A 193 19.57 0.58 -9.69
N VAL A 194 19.17 0.27 -8.45
CA VAL A 194 19.93 0.56 -7.21
C VAL A 194 20.45 -0.72 -6.53
N ILE A 195 20.11 -1.90 -7.04
CA ILE A 195 20.44 -3.18 -6.38
C ILE A 195 21.95 -3.40 -6.24
N GLU A 196 22.72 -3.10 -7.28
CA GLU A 196 24.18 -3.25 -7.31
C GLU A 196 24.84 -2.30 -6.30
N GLN A 197 24.43 -1.03 -6.29
CA GLN A 197 24.93 -0.06 -5.33
C GLN A 197 24.60 -0.43 -3.88
N SER A 198 23.43 -1.04 -3.67
CA SER A 198 22.95 -1.39 -2.33
C SER A 198 23.59 -2.67 -1.79
N PHE A 199 23.84 -3.66 -2.65
CA PHE A 199 24.14 -5.03 -2.24
C PHE A 199 25.28 -5.72 -3.02
N GLY A 200 25.78 -5.14 -4.11
CA GLY A 200 26.80 -5.75 -4.98
C GLY A 200 28.17 -5.91 -4.32
N GLU A 201 28.53 -5.02 -3.39
CA GLU A 201 29.77 -5.10 -2.60
C GLU A 201 29.45 -5.41 -1.12
N GLN A 202 30.26 -6.26 -0.49
CA GLN A 202 30.01 -6.78 0.86
C GLN A 202 29.88 -5.69 1.94
N ARG A 203 30.77 -4.68 1.94
CA ARG A 203 30.71 -3.57 2.90
C ARG A 203 29.53 -2.64 2.62
N LEU A 204 29.18 -2.42 1.36
CA LEU A 204 27.98 -1.66 0.99
C LEU A 204 26.71 -2.38 1.42
N CYS A 205 26.60 -3.69 1.17
CA CYS A 205 25.52 -4.54 1.65
C CYS A 205 25.33 -4.41 3.17
N PHE A 206 26.42 -4.55 3.94
CA PHE A 206 26.38 -4.37 5.39
C PHE A 206 25.87 -2.98 5.79
N LYS A 207 26.39 -1.91 5.16
CA LYS A 207 25.96 -0.53 5.45
C LYS A 207 24.51 -0.27 5.08
N THR A 208 24.02 -0.86 4.00
CA THR A 208 22.62 -0.78 3.58
C THR A 208 21.71 -1.39 4.65
N LEU A 209 22.00 -2.62 5.07
CA LEU A 209 21.25 -3.30 6.13
C LEU A 209 21.32 -2.52 7.46
N GLN A 210 22.52 -2.06 7.84
CA GLN A 210 22.73 -1.24 9.05
C GLN A 210 21.85 0.01 9.06
N ARG A 211 21.78 0.75 7.95
CA ARG A 211 21.00 1.99 7.86
C ARG A 211 19.51 1.75 7.98
N PHE A 212 19.00 0.69 7.34
CA PHE A 212 17.59 0.30 7.47
C PHE A 212 17.24 -0.08 8.90
N THR A 213 18.06 -0.93 9.54
CA THR A 213 17.85 -1.33 10.94
C THR A 213 17.89 -0.14 11.89
N ALA A 214 18.91 0.71 11.78
CA ALA A 214 19.08 1.87 12.66
C ALA A 214 17.94 2.88 12.51
N ALA A 215 17.57 3.25 11.27
CA ALA A 215 16.50 4.22 11.04
C ALA A 215 15.13 3.70 11.48
N THR A 216 14.84 2.41 11.26
CA THR A 216 13.59 1.77 11.68
C THR A 216 13.43 1.80 13.20
N LEU A 217 14.52 1.51 13.92
CA LEU A 217 14.56 1.54 15.38
C LEU A 217 14.41 2.96 15.91
N GLU A 218 15.22 3.89 15.38
CA GLU A 218 15.26 5.27 15.83
C GLU A 218 13.93 5.99 15.56
N HIS A 219 13.32 5.84 14.38
CA HIS A 219 12.02 6.47 14.07
C HIS A 219 10.93 6.08 15.08
N GLY A 220 10.91 4.80 15.49
CA GLY A 220 9.94 4.31 16.48
C GLY A 220 10.15 4.83 17.90
N MET A 221 11.36 5.29 18.24
CA MET A 221 11.71 5.79 19.59
C MET A 221 11.89 7.31 19.65
N ASN A 222 12.18 7.92 18.50
CA ASN A 222 12.50 9.32 18.32
C ASN A 222 11.80 9.83 17.04
N PRO A 223 10.46 9.94 17.06
CA PRO A 223 9.70 10.37 15.89
C PRO A 223 10.04 11.83 15.53
N PRO A 224 9.90 12.21 14.24
CA PRO A 224 10.14 13.58 13.83
C PRO A 224 9.12 14.55 14.43
N ILE A 225 9.45 15.83 14.42
CA ILE A 225 8.51 16.87 14.84
C ILE A 225 7.27 16.88 13.94
N SER A 226 6.09 17.03 14.55
CA SER A 226 4.86 17.27 13.79
C SER A 226 4.95 18.64 13.09
N PRO A 227 4.49 18.76 11.84
CA PRO A 227 4.51 20.03 11.12
C PRO A 227 3.56 21.02 11.79
N LYS A 228 3.98 22.28 11.85
CA LYS A 228 3.18 23.37 12.42
C LYS A 228 1.97 23.67 11.52
N PRO A 229 0.86 24.23 12.08
CA PRO A 229 -0.32 24.57 11.29
C PRO A 229 0.00 25.42 10.05
N GLU A 230 0.84 26.45 10.19
CA GLU A 230 1.24 27.34 9.10
C GLU A 230 2.08 26.64 8.02
N TRP A 231 2.77 25.53 8.35
CA TRP A 231 3.50 24.74 7.36
C TRP A 231 2.54 23.84 6.58
N ARG A 232 1.51 23.29 7.22
CA ARG A 232 0.49 22.49 6.56
C ARG A 232 -0.31 23.35 5.57
N GLU A 233 -0.77 24.52 6.02
CA GLU A 233 -1.51 25.46 5.19
C GLU A 233 -0.72 25.86 3.94
N LEU A 234 0.57 26.19 4.10
CA LEU A 234 1.43 26.48 2.95
C LEU A 234 1.61 25.28 2.02
N MET A 235 1.79 24.06 2.57
CA MET A 235 1.91 22.85 1.76
C MET A 235 0.62 22.52 1.00
N ASP A 236 -0.54 22.77 1.61
CA ASP A 236 -1.86 22.60 0.97
C ASP A 236 -2.01 23.57 -0.22
N GLU A 237 -1.66 24.85 -0.04
CA GLU A 237 -1.67 25.84 -1.13
C GLU A 237 -0.69 25.48 -2.25
N MET A 238 0.54 25.12 -1.90
CA MET A 238 1.58 24.75 -2.87
C MET A 238 1.20 23.50 -3.66
N ALA A 239 0.55 22.52 -3.03
CA ALA A 239 0.11 21.30 -3.71
C ALA A 239 -0.95 21.58 -4.78
N VAL A 240 -1.86 22.54 -4.54
CA VAL A 240 -2.86 22.93 -5.55
C VAL A 240 -2.19 23.55 -6.77
N VAL A 241 -1.34 24.56 -6.55
CA VAL A 241 -0.65 25.28 -7.64
C VAL A 241 0.26 24.35 -8.44
N ALA A 242 1.05 23.51 -7.74
CA ALA A 242 1.96 22.57 -8.40
C ALA A 242 1.22 21.50 -9.21
N THR A 243 0.07 21.03 -8.73
CA THR A 243 -0.78 20.08 -9.48
C THR A 243 -1.35 20.74 -10.73
N GLU A 244 -1.81 21.98 -10.64
CA GLU A 244 -2.39 22.70 -11.77
C GLU A 244 -1.34 22.91 -12.88
N GLU A 245 -0.16 23.41 -12.53
CA GLU A 245 0.94 23.63 -13.49
C GLU A 245 1.44 22.31 -14.09
N TYR A 246 1.64 21.27 -13.27
CA TYR A 246 2.04 19.96 -13.79
C TYR A 246 1.01 19.42 -14.78
N ARG A 247 -0.28 19.48 -14.43
CA ARG A 247 -1.34 18.93 -15.29
C ARG A 247 -1.60 19.79 -16.52
N SER A 248 -1.37 21.10 -16.47
CA SER A 248 -1.50 21.95 -17.66
C SER A 248 -0.52 21.52 -18.73
N ILE A 249 0.74 21.29 -18.37
CA ILE A 249 1.79 20.90 -19.31
C ILE A 249 1.64 19.43 -19.76
N VAL A 250 1.37 18.52 -18.83
CA VAL A 250 1.43 17.07 -19.13
C VAL A 250 0.15 16.52 -19.76
N PHE A 251 -1.02 17.08 -19.42
CA PHE A 251 -2.32 16.54 -19.87
C PHE A 251 -3.17 17.50 -20.70
N LYS A 252 -2.98 18.83 -20.57
CA LYS A 252 -3.85 19.82 -21.24
C LYS A 252 -3.20 20.50 -22.45
N ASP A 253 -1.88 20.64 -22.47
CA ASP A 253 -1.13 21.12 -23.64
C ASP A 253 -1.01 19.99 -24.68
N GLN A 254 -2.10 19.72 -25.39
CA GLN A 254 -2.15 18.97 -26.66
C GLN A 254 -2.76 19.82 -27.76
#